data_AF-A0A4R1W9X8-F1
#
_entry.id   AF-A0A4R1W9X8-F1
#
_cell.length_a   1.000
_cell.length_b   1.000
_cell.length_c   1.000
_cell.angle_alpha   90.00
_cell.angle_beta   90.00
_cell.angle_gamma   90.00
#
_symmetry.space_group_name_H-M   'P 1'
#
loop_
_entity.id
_entity.type
_entity.pdbx_description
1 polymer ?
#
loop_
_entity_poly.entity_id
_entity_poly.type
_entity_poly.pdbx_seq_one_letter_code
_entity_poly.pdbx_strand_id
1 'polypeptide(L)'
;MSTVDNVFLSVEEPPTVVAGWLTDVLGFEQVAGQAVGEEVGLRGRAKADDGWLGVVVQRNGYVSPEPEADEVQAIDAYGIEIGIRYRPEAMLHREARSIFDKLVEARPEVPMLLTENLEILVAAHLPGVGTQYFDPGTTLDAPDVDTWRPWVRM
;
A
#
# COMPACT_ATOMS: atom_id res chain seq x y z
N MET A 1 4.65 12.45 -15.13
CA MET A 1 4.73 12.02 -13.72
C MET A 1 5.15 10.55 -13.70
N SER A 2 5.72 10.05 -12.60
CA SER A 2 6.00 8.62 -12.46
C SER A 2 4.81 7.98 -11.76
N THR A 3 4.17 6.97 -12.35
CA THR A 3 3.15 6.16 -11.68
C THR A 3 3.75 5.55 -10.40
N VAL A 4 2.96 5.55 -9.33
CA VAL A 4 3.26 4.94 -8.04
C VAL A 4 2.07 4.10 -7.65
N ASP A 5 2.29 2.86 -7.25
CA ASP A 5 1.26 2.05 -6.60
C ASP A 5 1.54 2.01 -5.11
N ASN A 6 0.50 1.88 -4.29
CA ASN A 6 0.63 2.05 -2.86
C ASN A 6 -0.01 0.88 -2.13
N VAL A 7 0.67 0.39 -1.09
CA VAL A 7 0.05 -0.47 -0.08
C VAL A 7 -0.14 0.35 1.18
N PHE A 8 -1.38 0.41 1.68
CA PHE A 8 -1.70 1.09 2.93
C PHE A 8 -1.89 0.07 4.05
N LEU A 9 -1.40 0.38 5.25
CA LEU A 9 -1.47 -0.50 6.42
C LEU A 9 -2.13 0.23 7.61
N SER A 10 -3.08 -0.43 8.27
CA SER A 10 -3.70 0.07 9.49
C SER A 10 -2.89 -0.40 10.71
N VAL A 11 -1.79 0.29 10.97
CA VAL A 11 -0.80 -0.02 12.01
C VAL A 11 -0.35 1.27 12.70
N GLU A 12 -0.03 1.20 13.99
CA GLU A 12 0.46 2.36 14.77
C GLU A 12 1.99 2.48 14.72
N GLU A 13 2.65 1.37 14.38
CA GLU A 13 4.09 1.22 14.24
C GLU A 13 4.71 2.31 13.37
N PRO A 14 5.94 2.75 13.69
CA PRO A 14 6.64 3.74 12.87
C PRO A 14 7.07 3.13 11.52
N PRO A 15 7.26 3.98 10.48
CA PRO A 15 7.71 3.54 9.15
C PRO A 15 8.96 2.64 9.17
N THR A 16 9.89 2.85 10.11
CA THR A 16 11.11 2.05 10.27
C THR A 16 10.84 0.60 10.66
N VAL A 17 9.80 0.34 11.47
CA VAL A 17 9.41 -1.02 11.86
C VAL A 17 8.75 -1.74 10.69
N VAL A 18 7.85 -1.05 9.98
CA VAL A 18 7.20 -1.59 8.78
C VAL A 18 8.21 -1.85 7.66
N ALA A 19 9.20 -0.97 7.49
CA ALA A 19 10.31 -1.21 6.56
C ALA A 19 11.09 -2.48 6.92
N GLY A 20 11.25 -2.78 8.21
CA GLY A 20 11.80 -4.05 8.67
C GLY A 20 11.00 -5.26 8.19
N TRP A 21 9.66 -5.17 8.17
CA TRP A 21 8.83 -6.26 7.63
C TRP A 21 9.08 -6.49 6.14
N LEU A 22 9.25 -5.43 5.35
CA LEU A 22 9.57 -5.54 3.92
C LEU A 22 10.95 -6.18 3.72
N THR A 23 11.93 -5.86 4.58
CA THR A 23 13.22 -6.55 4.59
C THR A 23 13.07 -8.03 4.91
N ASP A 24 12.32 -8.38 5.96
CA ASP A 24 12.19 -9.77 6.43
C ASP A 24 11.36 -10.64 5.47
N VAL A 25 10.25 -10.12 4.96
CA VAL A 25 9.27 -10.85 4.14
C VAL A 25 9.68 -10.89 2.66
N LEU A 26 10.26 -9.79 2.16
CA LEU A 26 10.53 -9.61 0.73
C LEU A 26 12.02 -9.62 0.39
N GLY A 27 12.90 -9.59 1.39
CA GLY A 27 14.34 -9.49 1.19
C GLY A 27 14.78 -8.11 0.68
N PHE A 28 14.01 -7.06 0.97
CA PHE A 28 14.35 -5.70 0.54
C PHE A 28 15.50 -5.12 1.35
N GLU A 29 16.30 -4.29 0.69
CA GLU A 29 17.46 -3.64 1.28
C GLU A 29 17.14 -2.17 1.57
N GLN A 30 17.47 -1.70 2.79
CA GLN A 30 17.45 -0.27 3.08
C GLN A 30 18.51 0.47 2.27
N VAL A 31 18.12 1.57 1.65
CA VAL A 31 19.03 2.42 0.89
C VAL A 31 19.65 3.45 1.83
N ALA A 32 20.96 3.33 2.07
CA ALA A 32 21.67 4.26 2.95
C ALA A 32 21.51 5.72 2.49
N GLY A 33 21.22 6.62 3.44
CA GLY A 33 21.12 8.06 3.19
C GLY A 33 19.82 8.52 2.51
N GLN A 34 18.84 7.62 2.30
CA GLN A 34 17.50 7.98 1.81
C GLN A 34 16.44 8.15 2.91
N ALA A 35 16.87 8.25 4.18
CA ALA A 35 15.97 8.67 5.25
C ALA A 35 15.83 10.19 5.21
N VAL A 36 14.68 10.68 4.75
CA VAL A 36 14.32 12.10 4.80
C VAL A 36 13.15 12.23 5.76
N GLY A 37 13.39 12.82 6.93
CA GLY A 37 12.37 12.88 7.99
C GLY A 37 12.00 11.48 8.49
N GLU A 38 10.73 11.11 8.37
CA GLU A 38 10.19 9.80 8.77
C GLU A 38 10.09 8.79 7.61
N GLU A 39 10.49 9.18 6.40
CA GLU A 39 10.47 8.29 5.23
C GLU A 39 11.63 7.28 5.28
N VAL A 40 11.35 6.04 4.88
CA VAL A 40 12.36 4.98 4.78
C VAL A 40 12.42 4.44 3.36
N GLY A 41 13.52 4.76 2.67
CA GLY A 41 13.83 4.27 1.33
C GLY A 41 14.35 2.83 1.33
N LEU A 42 13.73 1.99 0.52
CA LEU A 42 14.06 0.58 0.29
C LEU A 42 14.28 0.33 -1.20
N ARG A 43 15.03 -0.74 -1.50
CA ARG A 43 15.08 -1.33 -2.83
C ARG A 43 14.85 -2.83 -2.78
N GLY A 44 14.15 -3.35 -3.77
CA GLY A 44 13.85 -4.77 -3.92
C GLY A 44 14.20 -5.28 -5.30
N ARG A 45 14.48 -6.57 -5.44
CA ARG A 45 14.55 -7.21 -6.75
C ARG A 45 13.14 -7.42 -7.29
N ALA A 46 12.93 -7.08 -8.56
CA ALA A 46 11.70 -7.45 -9.24
C ALA A 46 11.63 -8.98 -9.35
N LYS A 47 10.42 -9.53 -9.22
CA LYS A 47 10.21 -10.96 -9.48
C LYS A 47 10.21 -11.26 -10.96
N ALA A 48 9.69 -10.35 -11.77
CA ALA A 48 9.41 -10.60 -13.16
C ALA A 48 10.61 -10.40 -14.10
N ASP A 49 11.65 -9.69 -13.65
CA ASP A 49 12.90 -9.47 -14.39
C ASP A 49 14.08 -9.19 -13.43
N ASP A 50 15.27 -8.92 -13.97
CA ASP A 50 16.48 -8.61 -13.19
C ASP A 50 16.54 -7.16 -12.66
N GLY A 51 15.43 -6.41 -12.73
CA GLY A 51 15.34 -5.02 -12.34
C GLY A 51 15.26 -4.78 -10.82
N TRP A 52 15.25 -3.50 -10.46
CA TRP A 52 15.14 -3.04 -9.08
C TRP A 52 13.90 -2.17 -8.87
N LEU A 53 13.08 -2.54 -7.90
CA LEU A 53 12.01 -1.70 -7.38
C LEU A 53 12.57 -0.66 -6.42
N GLY A 54 12.08 0.57 -6.54
CA GLY A 54 12.19 1.56 -5.49
C GLY A 54 10.95 1.51 -4.61
N VAL A 55 11.13 1.47 -3.30
CA VAL A 55 10.02 1.47 -2.33
C VAL A 55 10.29 2.52 -1.27
N VAL A 56 9.24 3.24 -0.86
CA VAL A 56 9.29 4.21 0.22
C VAL A 56 8.21 3.87 1.23
N VAL A 57 8.58 3.75 2.50
CA VAL A 57 7.65 3.58 3.62
C VAL A 57 7.55 4.88 4.38
N GLN A 58 6.34 5.37 4.60
CA GLN A 58 6.10 6.64 5.30
C GLN A 58 4.75 6.64 6.02
N ARG A 59 4.51 7.69 6.83
CA ARG A 59 3.18 7.94 7.38
C ARG A 59 2.22 8.30 6.25
N ASN A 60 0.98 7.80 6.33
CA ASN A 60 -0.04 8.17 5.37
C ASN A 60 -0.35 9.67 5.51
N GLY A 61 0.00 10.45 4.48
CA GLY A 61 -0.22 11.89 4.43
C GLY A 61 -1.53 12.30 3.75
N TYR A 62 -2.34 11.35 3.30
CA TYR A 62 -3.58 11.59 2.55
C TYR A 62 -4.83 11.58 3.44
N VAL A 63 -4.68 11.24 4.72
CA VAL A 63 -5.80 11.18 5.67
C VAL A 63 -6.41 12.57 5.87
N SER A 64 -7.72 12.68 5.66
CA SER A 64 -8.48 13.83 6.14
C SER A 64 -8.86 13.63 7.62
N PRO A 65 -8.51 14.54 8.55
CA PRO A 65 -8.83 14.36 9.97
C PRO A 65 -10.33 14.39 10.29
N GLU A 66 -11.11 15.11 9.49
CA GLU A 66 -12.56 15.30 9.66
C GLU A 66 -13.22 15.34 8.27
N PRO A 67 -13.30 14.21 7.54
CA PRO A 67 -13.86 14.20 6.20
C PRO A 67 -15.36 14.45 6.22
N GLU A 68 -15.84 15.30 5.32
CA GLU A 68 -17.27 15.34 5.00
C GLU A 68 -17.71 14.01 4.36
N ALA A 69 -19.02 13.77 4.27
CA ALA A 69 -19.53 12.46 3.83
C ALA A 69 -19.11 12.07 2.40
N ASP A 70 -18.83 13.06 1.54
CA ASP A 70 -18.33 12.93 0.19
C ASP A 70 -16.80 12.98 0.07
N GLU A 71 -16.10 13.23 1.19
CA GLU A 71 -14.63 13.24 1.27
C GLU A 71 -14.06 11.97 1.93
N VAL A 72 -14.92 11.03 2.33
CA VAL A 72 -14.49 9.78 2.96
C VAL A 72 -13.70 8.93 1.95
N GLN A 73 -12.50 8.50 2.36
CA GLN A 73 -11.62 7.65 1.58
C GLN A 73 -11.37 6.31 2.27
N ALA A 74 -11.19 5.25 1.49
CA ALA A 74 -10.87 3.92 2.01
C ALA A 74 -9.58 3.90 2.86
N ILE A 75 -8.65 4.83 2.58
CA ILE A 75 -7.33 4.90 3.21
C ILE A 75 -7.30 5.70 4.53
N ASP A 76 -8.41 6.32 4.94
CA ASP A 76 -8.44 7.24 6.09
C ASP A 76 -8.01 6.58 7.41
N ALA A 77 -8.36 5.31 7.61
CA ALA A 77 -8.00 4.55 8.81
C ALA A 77 -6.62 3.86 8.74
N TYR A 78 -5.81 4.17 7.72
CA TYR A 78 -4.54 3.49 7.45
C TYR A 78 -3.37 4.44 7.68
N GLY A 79 -2.61 4.23 8.75
CA GLY A 79 -1.57 5.15 9.21
C GLY A 79 -0.24 5.08 8.46
N ILE A 80 -0.01 4.04 7.66
CA ILE A 80 1.23 3.83 6.90
C ILE A 80 0.94 3.67 5.41
N GLU A 81 1.78 4.29 4.60
CA GLU A 81 1.83 4.16 3.15
C GLU A 81 3.17 3.50 2.74
N ILE A 82 3.08 2.53 1.84
CA ILE A 82 4.22 1.92 1.14
C ILE A 82 4.09 2.26 -0.34
N GLY A 83 4.81 3.28 -0.80
CA GLY A 83 4.83 3.70 -2.20
C GLY A 83 5.85 2.90 -3.02
N ILE A 84 5.39 2.28 -4.10
CA ILE A 84 6.14 1.33 -4.94
C ILE A 84 6.37 1.97 -6.31
N ARG A 85 7.61 1.94 -6.78
CA ARG A 85 8.03 2.55 -8.05
C ARG A 85 8.79 1.54 -8.88
N TYR A 86 8.30 1.34 -10.11
CA TYR A 86 8.94 0.49 -11.09
C TYR A 86 8.57 0.93 -12.52
N ARG A 87 9.36 0.49 -13.51
CA ARG A 87 9.04 0.66 -14.93
C ARG A 87 9.35 -0.62 -15.69
N PRO A 88 8.48 -1.06 -16.62
CA PRO A 88 7.26 -0.38 -17.10
C PRO A 88 6.06 -0.50 -16.14
N GLU A 89 5.02 0.32 -16.33
CA GLU A 89 3.81 0.40 -15.48
C GLU A 89 3.05 -0.92 -15.36
N ALA A 90 2.88 -1.65 -16.47
CA ALA A 90 2.28 -2.99 -16.43
C ALA A 90 3.04 -3.96 -15.50
N MET A 91 4.33 -3.72 -15.27
CA MET A 91 5.13 -4.49 -14.31
C MET A 91 4.98 -3.96 -12.89
N LEU A 92 4.87 -2.64 -12.71
CA LEU A 92 4.59 -2.01 -11.42
C LEU A 92 3.34 -2.64 -10.76
N HIS A 93 2.21 -2.71 -11.47
CA HIS A 93 0.97 -3.28 -10.92
C HIS A 93 1.11 -4.74 -10.49
N ARG A 94 1.88 -5.53 -11.24
CA ARG A 94 2.14 -6.94 -10.91
C ARG A 94 3.01 -7.10 -9.68
N GLU A 95 4.07 -6.30 -9.59
CA GLU A 95 4.97 -6.32 -8.44
C GLU A 95 4.27 -5.79 -7.19
N ALA A 96 3.50 -4.70 -7.31
CA ALA A 96 2.71 -4.14 -6.22
C ALA A 96 1.69 -5.15 -5.67
N ARG A 97 0.97 -5.85 -6.57
CA ARG A 97 0.09 -6.96 -6.18
C ARG A 97 0.86 -8.08 -5.48
N SER A 98 2.01 -8.50 -6.02
CA SER A 98 2.81 -9.54 -5.35
C SER A 98 3.35 -9.11 -3.99
N ILE A 99 3.61 -7.82 -3.79
CA ILE A 99 4.04 -7.27 -2.51
C ILE A 99 2.87 -7.33 -1.52
N PHE A 100 1.70 -6.84 -1.91
CA PHE A 100 0.47 -6.91 -1.11
C PHE A 100 0.14 -8.35 -0.70
N ASP A 101 0.11 -9.29 -1.65
CA ASP A 101 -0.25 -10.69 -1.37
C ASP A 101 0.71 -11.34 -0.35
N LYS A 102 2.02 -11.06 -0.46
CA LYS A 102 3.01 -11.57 0.48
C LYS A 102 2.92 -10.93 1.86
N LEU A 103 2.59 -9.63 1.92
CA LEU A 103 2.38 -8.95 3.20
C LEU A 103 1.15 -9.52 3.91
N VAL A 104 0.05 -9.73 3.18
CA VAL A 104 -1.16 -10.39 3.71
C VAL A 104 -0.85 -11.80 4.22
N GLU A 105 -0.08 -12.59 3.47
CA GLU A 105 0.33 -13.93 3.90
C GLU A 105 1.19 -13.90 5.18
N ALA A 106 2.13 -12.95 5.27
CA ALA A 106 3.03 -12.83 6.40
C ALA A 106 2.38 -12.17 7.64
N ARG A 107 1.36 -11.34 7.44
CA ARG A 107 0.69 -10.51 8.46
C ARG A 107 -0.85 -10.51 8.27
N PRO A 108 -1.52 -11.67 8.34
CA PRO A 108 -2.97 -11.78 8.13
C PRO A 108 -3.81 -11.07 9.21
N GLU A 109 -3.17 -10.60 10.28
CA GLU A 109 -3.78 -9.83 11.36
C GLU A 109 -3.85 -8.31 11.09
N VAL A 110 -3.17 -7.82 10.04
CA VAL A 110 -3.08 -6.39 9.74
C VAL A 110 -4.03 -6.03 8.59
N PRO A 111 -4.95 -5.07 8.76
CA PRO A 111 -5.73 -4.55 7.62
C PRO A 111 -4.82 -3.88 6.60
N MET A 112 -5.02 -4.19 5.32
CA MET A 112 -4.21 -3.65 4.21
C MET A 112 -5.06 -3.24 3.02
N LEU A 113 -4.63 -2.22 2.27
CA LEU A 113 -5.21 -1.86 0.97
C LEU A 113 -4.12 -1.81 -0.09
N LEU A 114 -4.47 -2.10 -1.34
CA LEU A 114 -3.64 -1.89 -2.51
C LEU A 114 -4.33 -0.90 -3.44
N THR A 115 -3.61 0.13 -3.86
CA THR A 115 -4.11 1.16 -4.79
C THR A 115 -3.15 1.35 -5.96
N GLU A 116 -3.70 1.67 -7.13
CA GLU A 116 -2.95 2.15 -8.29
C GLU A 116 -3.07 3.67 -8.37
N ASN A 117 -1.92 4.36 -8.39
CA ASN A 117 -1.82 5.82 -8.56
C ASN A 117 -2.69 6.64 -7.60
N LEU A 118 -3.00 6.13 -6.40
CA LEU A 118 -3.91 6.75 -5.42
C LEU A 118 -5.30 7.10 -5.97
N GLU A 119 -5.74 6.43 -7.03
CA GLU A 119 -7.03 6.69 -7.65
C GLU A 119 -7.88 5.42 -7.66
N ILE A 120 -7.27 4.28 -8.00
CA ILE A 120 -7.97 3.02 -8.15
C ILE A 120 -7.68 2.11 -6.96
N LEU A 121 -8.73 1.66 -6.28
CA LEU A 121 -8.66 0.63 -5.26
C LEU A 121 -8.65 -0.75 -5.92
N VAL A 122 -7.56 -1.49 -5.74
CA VAL A 122 -7.36 -2.80 -6.37
C VAL A 122 -7.73 -3.94 -5.43
N ALA A 123 -7.31 -3.86 -4.18
CA ALA A 123 -7.57 -4.91 -3.19
C ALA A 123 -7.67 -4.37 -1.78
N ALA A 124 -8.41 -5.08 -0.94
CA ALA A 124 -8.49 -4.86 0.50
C ALA A 124 -8.37 -6.18 1.24
N HIS A 125 -7.58 -6.19 2.32
CA HIS A 125 -7.51 -7.27 3.28
C HIS A 125 -8.01 -6.78 4.63
N LEU A 126 -9.00 -7.49 5.18
CA LEU A 126 -9.56 -7.22 6.49
C LEU A 126 -9.54 -8.50 7.34
N PRO A 127 -8.85 -8.51 8.49
CA PRO A 127 -8.78 -9.69 9.36
C PRO A 127 -10.16 -10.19 9.76
N GLY A 128 -10.36 -11.51 9.65
CA GLY A 128 -11.65 -12.16 9.95
C GLY A 128 -12.69 -12.10 8.82
N VAL A 129 -12.48 -11.26 7.80
CA VAL A 129 -13.35 -11.18 6.60
C VAL A 129 -12.64 -11.81 5.39
N GLY A 130 -11.35 -11.52 5.21
CA GLY A 130 -10.53 -12.06 4.13
C GLY A 130 -10.01 -10.97 3.19
N THR A 131 -9.62 -11.38 1.98
CA THR A 131 -9.09 -10.48 0.94
C THR A 131 -10.08 -10.35 -0.21
N GLN A 132 -10.45 -9.12 -0.54
CA GLN A 132 -11.28 -8.77 -1.70
C GLN A 132 -10.43 -8.09 -2.76
N TYR A 133 -10.65 -8.47 -4.03
CA TYR A 133 -10.14 -7.75 -5.19
C TYR A 133 -11.31 -7.06 -5.88
N PHE A 134 -11.15 -5.80 -6.24
CA PHE A 134 -12.22 -4.98 -6.80
C PHE A 134 -12.22 -5.02 -8.34
N ASP A 135 -13.36 -4.64 -8.92
CA ASP A 135 -13.46 -4.51 -10.36
C ASP A 135 -12.59 -3.34 -10.86
N PRO A 136 -12.01 -3.43 -12.07
CA PRO A 136 -11.20 -2.35 -12.62
C PRO A 136 -11.97 -1.01 -12.64
N GLY A 137 -11.32 0.05 -12.16
CA GLY A 137 -11.93 1.38 -12.09
C GLY A 137 -12.65 1.70 -10.78
N THR A 138 -12.74 0.75 -9.83
CA THR A 138 -13.24 1.03 -8.48
C THR A 138 -12.35 2.08 -7.82
N THR A 139 -12.91 3.22 -7.46
CA THR A 139 -12.20 4.30 -6.79
C THR A 139 -12.07 4.04 -5.30
N LEU A 140 -11.07 4.65 -4.67
CA LEU A 140 -10.92 4.63 -3.21
C LEU A 140 -11.77 5.68 -2.49
N ASP A 141 -12.50 6.50 -3.25
CA ASP A 141 -13.25 7.66 -2.78
C ASP A 141 -14.74 7.33 -2.53
N ALA A 142 -15.46 8.34 -2.04
CA ALA A 142 -16.88 8.28 -1.70
C ALA A 142 -17.83 7.71 -2.79
N PRO A 143 -17.63 7.91 -4.11
CA PRO A 143 -18.53 7.36 -5.13
C PRO A 143 -18.68 5.83 -5.07
N ASP A 144 -17.63 5.11 -4.66
CA ASP A 144 -17.62 3.65 -4.56
C ASP A 144 -17.67 3.15 -3.10
N VAL A 145 -18.04 4.02 -2.15
CA VAL A 145 -17.99 3.69 -0.72
C VAL A 145 -18.79 2.45 -0.35
N ASP A 146 -19.97 2.26 -0.92
CA ASP A 146 -20.79 1.09 -0.62
C ASP A 146 -20.17 -0.21 -1.15
N THR A 147 -19.29 -0.12 -2.16
CA THR A 147 -18.54 -1.26 -2.72
C THR A 147 -17.41 -1.68 -1.78
N TRP A 148 -16.61 -0.74 -1.29
CA TRP A 148 -15.41 -1.06 -0.52
C TRP A 148 -15.60 -1.07 1.00
N ARG A 149 -16.57 -0.32 1.56
CA ARG A 149 -16.78 -0.19 3.02
C ARG A 149 -16.86 -1.53 3.78
N PRO A 150 -17.49 -2.61 3.27
CA PRO A 150 -17.53 -3.89 3.98
C PRO A 150 -16.16 -4.57 4.15
N TRP A 151 -15.14 -4.13 3.40
CA TRP A 151 -13.85 -4.80 3.26
C TRP A 151 -12.67 -3.99 3.81
N VAL A 152 -12.91 -2.77 4.29
CA VAL A 152 -11.86 -1.88 4.80
C VAL A 152 -12.05 -1.59 6.28
N ARG A 153 -10.97 -1.16 6.93
CA ARG A 153 -11.05 -0.61 8.27
C ARG A 153 -11.66 0.80 8.20
N MET A 154 -12.70 1.04 8.99
CA MET A 154 -13.30 2.35 9.25
C MET A 154 -13.06 2.77 10.68
#